data_AF-A0A8H6RAX2-F1
#
_entry.id   AF-A0A8H6RAX2-F1
#
_cell.length_a   1.000
_cell.length_b   1.000
_cell.length_c   1.000
_cell.angle_alpha   90.00
_cell.angle_beta   90.00
_cell.angle_gamma   90.00
#
_symmetry.space_group_name_H-M   'P 1'
#
loop_
_entity.id
_entity.type
_entity.pdbx_description
1 polymer ?
#
loop_
_entity_poly.entity_id
_entity_poly.type
_entity_poly.pdbx_seq_one_letter_code
_entity_poly.pdbx_strand_id
1 'polypeptide(L)'
;MKNEEHSFVWDWDAYALCRWFTRGWTLQEMMAPSFLMFYNSSWKPIGTLVELSERVAQVTGVHEEALRRHWPVSSYSIAQRMSWASGRQLAWHFRHKSSHYIWRRRQVLREAARLQEEIMRTHSDQTLFAWLAFRTEPGEYEEGGDTTEKGQLDLLADTPDAFEKCGQVVPLVPEDHKSSPAYQVTDTGLFAEQSAVEYGDFGATIKK
;
A
#
# COMPACT_ATOMS: atom_id res chain seq x y z
N MET A 1 -2.99 12.83 -50.07
CA MET A 1 -2.31 12.04 -49.02
C MET A 1 -3.00 12.35 -47.71
N LYS A 2 -3.89 11.46 -47.25
CA LYS A 2 -4.49 11.57 -45.92
C LYS A 2 -3.51 10.94 -44.96
N ASN A 3 -2.99 11.71 -44.01
CA ASN A 3 -2.19 11.20 -42.91
C ASN A 3 -3.14 10.40 -42.02
N GLU A 4 -3.09 9.07 -42.15
CA GLU A 4 -3.72 8.16 -41.21
C GLU A 4 -2.83 8.12 -39.97
N GLU A 5 -3.09 9.03 -39.02
CA GLU A 5 -2.71 8.81 -37.63
C GLU A 5 -3.55 7.64 -37.12
N HIS A 6 -3.07 6.42 -37.39
CA HIS A 6 -3.54 5.24 -36.67
C HIS A 6 -3.15 5.45 -35.20
N SER A 7 -4.06 6.04 -34.43
CA SER A 7 -4.01 5.98 -32.98
C SER A 7 -3.95 4.50 -32.62
N PHE A 8 -2.77 4.02 -32.27
CA PHE A 8 -2.54 2.64 -31.89
C PHE A 8 -3.26 2.44 -30.55
N VAL A 9 -4.52 2.04 -30.59
CA VAL A 9 -5.32 1.75 -29.40
C VAL A 9 -4.78 0.44 -28.84
N TRP A 10 -3.81 0.55 -27.92
CA TRP A 10 -3.29 -0.61 -27.21
C TRP A 10 -4.37 -1.18 -26.28
N ASP A 11 -4.48 -2.51 -26.26
CA ASP A 11 -5.30 -3.23 -25.28
C ASP A 11 -4.63 -3.14 -23.90
N TRP A 12 -4.99 -2.10 -23.16
CA TRP A 12 -4.50 -1.85 -21.81
C TRP A 12 -5.01 -2.91 -20.83
N ASP A 13 -6.21 -3.47 -21.04
CA ASP A 13 -6.81 -4.43 -20.13
C ASP A 13 -5.96 -5.71 -20.05
N ALA A 14 -5.47 -6.19 -21.20
CA ALA A 14 -4.53 -7.30 -21.23
C ALA A 14 -3.20 -6.97 -20.53
N TYR A 15 -2.73 -5.71 -20.61
CA TYR A 15 -1.49 -5.28 -19.98
C TYR A 15 -1.62 -5.13 -18.46
N ALA A 16 -2.75 -4.60 -17.98
CA ALA A 16 -3.09 -4.48 -16.57
C ALA A 16 -3.07 -5.83 -15.84
N LEU A 17 -3.43 -6.91 -16.54
CA LEU A 17 -3.40 -8.28 -16.02
C LEU A 17 -2.01 -8.92 -16.03
N CYS A 18 -0.96 -8.22 -16.49
CA CYS A 18 0.37 -8.81 -16.57
C CYS A 18 0.93 -9.11 -15.17
N ARG A 19 1.70 -10.21 -15.08
CA ARG A 19 2.30 -10.66 -13.81
C ARG A 19 3.24 -9.64 -13.18
N TRP A 20 3.70 -8.62 -13.91
CA TRP A 20 4.60 -7.60 -13.35
C TRP A 20 3.89 -6.81 -12.24
N PHE A 21 2.64 -6.37 -12.44
CA PHE A 21 1.93 -5.55 -11.45
C PHE A 21 1.70 -6.26 -10.10
N THR A 22 1.72 -7.59 -10.07
CA THR A 22 1.47 -8.40 -8.87
C THR A 22 2.73 -8.92 -8.16
N ARG A 23 3.96 -8.65 -8.62
CA ARG A 23 5.17 -9.10 -7.87
C ARG A 23 5.57 -8.11 -6.80
N GLY A 24 5.97 -8.60 -5.62
CA GLY A 24 6.39 -7.76 -4.49
C GLY A 24 7.52 -6.76 -4.79
N TRP A 25 8.43 -7.08 -5.72
CA TRP A 25 9.56 -6.21 -6.07
C TRP A 25 9.21 -5.07 -7.03
N THR A 26 8.03 -5.08 -7.67
CA THR A 26 7.73 -4.10 -8.71
C THR A 26 7.50 -2.69 -8.21
N LEU A 27 7.12 -2.52 -6.94
CA LEU A 27 7.05 -1.19 -6.35
C LEU A 27 8.42 -0.51 -6.36
N GLN A 28 9.48 -1.23 -6.02
CA GLN A 28 10.83 -0.70 -6.04
C GLN A 28 11.31 -0.48 -7.49
N GLU A 29 11.05 -1.45 -8.38
CA GLU A 29 11.39 -1.31 -9.81
C GLU A 29 10.66 -0.14 -10.49
N MET A 30 9.45 0.20 -10.03
CA MET A 30 8.65 1.31 -10.55
C MET A 30 9.10 2.66 -10.00
N MET A 31 9.37 2.72 -8.69
CA MET A 31 9.64 3.98 -7.99
C MET A 31 11.12 4.39 -7.99
N ALA A 32 12.05 3.45 -8.16
CA ALA A 32 13.49 3.75 -8.12
C ALA A 32 14.04 4.47 -9.39
N PRO A 33 13.75 4.05 -10.63
CA PRO A 33 14.40 4.60 -11.81
C PRO A 33 13.75 5.92 -12.27
N SER A 34 14.56 6.94 -12.59
CA SER A 34 14.06 8.24 -13.08
C SER A 34 13.27 8.14 -14.39
N PHE A 35 13.52 7.09 -15.17
CA PHE A 35 12.86 6.81 -16.44
C PHE A 35 12.52 5.32 -16.52
N LEU A 36 11.27 5.03 -16.85
CA LEU A 36 10.78 3.66 -17.04
C LEU A 36 9.94 3.62 -18.31
N MET A 37 10.29 2.72 -19.22
CA MET A 37 9.61 2.49 -20.50
C MET A 37 9.00 1.10 -20.50
N PHE A 38 7.72 1.01 -20.83
CA PHE A 38 7.00 -0.24 -20.94
C PHE A 38 7.08 -0.80 -22.37
N TYR A 39 7.24 -2.11 -22.46
CA TYR A 39 7.34 -2.84 -23.71
C TYR A 39 6.34 -3.99 -23.74
N ASN A 40 5.86 -4.34 -24.92
CA ASN A 40 5.05 -5.53 -25.11
C ASN A 40 5.93 -6.79 -25.29
N SER A 41 5.28 -7.94 -25.44
CA SER A 41 5.96 -9.24 -25.64
C SER A 41 6.81 -9.31 -26.92
N SER A 42 6.59 -8.42 -27.88
CA SER A 42 7.38 -8.27 -29.11
C SER A 42 8.43 -7.16 -29.02
N TRP A 43 8.75 -6.70 -27.80
CA TRP A 43 9.73 -5.63 -27.55
C TRP A 43 9.41 -4.30 -28.24
N LYS A 44 8.13 -4.04 -28.55
CA LYS A 44 7.71 -2.74 -29.05
C LYS A 44 7.38 -1.81 -27.87
N PRO A 45 7.83 -0.54 -27.90
CA PRO A 45 7.52 0.41 -26.84
C PRO A 45 6.01 0.69 -26.82
N ILE A 46 5.43 0.66 -25.63
CA ILE A 46 4.03 0.99 -25.37
C ILE A 46 3.92 2.45 -24.93
N GLY A 47 4.80 2.86 -24.02
CA GLY A 47 4.84 4.20 -23.44
C GLY A 47 5.67 4.25 -22.17
N THR A 48 5.97 5.45 -21.71
CA THR A 48 6.69 5.70 -20.46
C THR A 48 5.76 5.62 -19.25
N LEU A 49 6.35 5.45 -18.06
CA LEU A 49 5.59 5.49 -16.80
C LEU A 49 4.83 6.81 -16.61
N VAL A 50 5.39 7.93 -17.07
CA VAL A 50 4.74 9.24 -16.96
C VAL A 50 3.54 9.32 -17.89
N GLU A 51 3.68 8.88 -19.15
CA GLU A 51 2.59 8.86 -20.13
C GLU A 51 1.45 7.92 -19.74
N LEU A 52 1.77 6.81 -19.06
CA LEU A 52 0.79 5.80 -18.65
C LEU A 52 0.42 5.89 -17.15
N SER A 53 0.81 6.98 -16.48
CA SER A 53 0.72 7.12 -15.02
C SER A 53 -0.70 6.95 -14.48
N GLU A 54 -1.70 7.58 -15.08
CA GLU A 54 -3.12 7.41 -14.73
C GLU A 54 -3.54 5.94 -14.77
N ARG A 55 -3.17 5.24 -15.85
CA ARG A 55 -3.56 3.84 -16.04
C ARG A 55 -2.80 2.91 -15.10
N VAL A 56 -1.52 3.18 -14.85
CA VAL A 56 -0.71 2.43 -13.88
C VAL A 56 -1.23 2.66 -12.46
N ALA A 57 -1.65 3.88 -12.12
CA ALA A 57 -2.25 4.20 -10.83
C ALA A 57 -3.51 3.36 -10.58
N GLN A 58 -4.39 3.24 -11.57
CA GLN A 58 -5.60 2.41 -11.48
C GLN A 58 -5.29 0.93 -11.21
N VAL A 59 -4.23 0.38 -11.82
CA VAL A 59 -3.85 -1.02 -11.65
C VAL A 59 -3.11 -1.27 -10.33
N THR A 60 -2.31 -0.31 -9.88
CA THR A 60 -1.37 -0.51 -8.77
C THR A 60 -1.82 0.09 -7.45
N GLY A 61 -2.85 0.93 -7.45
CA GLY A 61 -3.26 1.72 -6.29
C GLY A 61 -2.25 2.79 -5.87
N VAL A 62 -1.17 2.99 -6.65
CA VAL A 62 -0.17 4.03 -6.39
C VAL A 62 -0.69 5.36 -6.93
N HIS A 63 -0.59 6.42 -6.12
CA HIS A 63 -1.01 7.76 -6.53
C HIS A 63 -0.29 8.19 -7.81
N GLU A 64 -1.05 8.78 -8.74
CA GLU A 64 -0.52 9.22 -10.03
C GLU A 64 0.61 10.25 -9.85
N GLU A 65 0.46 11.15 -8.88
CA GLU A 65 1.44 12.17 -8.53
C GLU A 65 2.75 11.55 -8.02
N ALA A 66 2.69 10.36 -7.40
CA ALA A 66 3.87 9.61 -6.98
C ALA A 66 4.60 9.01 -8.19
N LEU A 67 3.83 8.47 -9.15
CA LEU A 67 4.36 7.89 -10.40
C LEU A 67 4.98 8.96 -11.31
N ARG A 68 4.35 10.14 -11.37
CA ARG A 68 4.86 11.32 -12.09
C ARG A 68 5.99 12.04 -11.36
N ARG A 69 6.33 11.62 -10.12
CA ARG A 69 7.36 12.22 -9.27
C ARG A 69 7.11 13.70 -8.96
N HIS A 70 5.84 14.12 -8.92
CA HIS A 70 5.48 15.47 -8.48
C HIS A 70 5.85 15.67 -7.00
N TRP A 71 5.71 14.62 -6.20
CA TRP A 71 6.02 14.63 -4.77
C TRP A 71 6.95 13.47 -4.40
N PRO A 72 7.88 13.67 -3.44
CA PRO A 72 8.73 12.59 -2.96
C PRO A 72 7.89 11.53 -2.24
N VAL A 73 8.33 10.27 -2.27
CA VAL A 73 7.60 9.16 -1.61
C VAL A 73 7.42 9.41 -0.10
N SER A 74 8.32 10.16 0.54
CA SER A 74 8.24 10.53 1.95
C SER A 74 7.10 11.50 2.28
N SER A 75 6.48 12.14 1.27
CA SER A 75 5.31 13.02 1.48
C SER A 75 4.00 12.26 1.66
N TYR A 76 3.97 10.98 1.27
CA TYR A 76 2.81 10.13 1.44
C TYR A 76 2.83 9.47 2.81
N SER A 77 1.62 9.29 3.37
CA SER A 77 1.44 8.66 4.66
C SER A 77 1.97 7.22 4.68
N ILE A 78 2.28 6.70 5.85
CA ILE A 78 2.65 5.29 5.99
C ILE A 78 1.51 4.39 5.50
N ALA A 79 0.25 4.72 5.82
CA ALA A 79 -0.91 3.96 5.31
C ALA A 79 -0.94 3.89 3.78
N GLN A 80 -0.72 5.01 3.10
CA GLN A 80 -0.69 5.07 1.64
C GLN A 80 0.45 4.23 1.08
N ARG A 81 1.65 4.33 1.67
CA ARG A 81 2.80 3.54 1.21
C ARG A 81 2.61 2.04 1.45
N MET A 82 1.96 1.66 2.56
CA MET A 82 1.61 0.27 2.84
C MET A 82 0.49 -0.24 1.93
N SER A 83 -0.51 0.59 1.61
CA SER A 83 -1.59 0.24 0.69
C SER A 83 -1.05 -0.01 -0.71
N TRP A 84 -0.02 0.74 -1.14
CA TRP A 84 0.65 0.48 -2.40
C TRP A 84 1.17 -0.95 -2.43
N ALA A 85 1.77 -1.45 -1.35
CA ALA A 85 2.31 -2.80 -1.27
C ALA A 85 1.24 -3.91 -1.17
N SER A 86 -0.03 -3.57 -0.93
CA SER A 86 -1.14 -4.53 -0.91
C SER A 86 -1.35 -5.23 -2.26
N GLY A 87 -1.83 -6.46 -2.24
CA GLY A 87 -2.10 -7.27 -3.43
C GLY A 87 -0.85 -7.75 -4.18
N ARG A 88 0.34 -7.32 -3.77
CA ARG A 88 1.60 -7.77 -4.38
C ARG A 88 2.10 -9.04 -3.70
N GLN A 89 2.12 -10.11 -4.49
CA GLN A 89 2.68 -11.38 -4.08
C GLN A 89 4.19 -11.25 -3.95
N LEU A 90 4.69 -11.40 -2.72
CA LEU A 90 6.08 -11.78 -2.47
C LEU A 90 6.27 -13.18 -3.04
N ALA A 91 6.58 -13.32 -4.34
CA ALA A 91 7.11 -14.47 -5.11
C ALA A 91 6.79 -15.95 -4.75
N TRP A 92 5.96 -16.31 -3.77
CA TRP A 92 5.82 -17.68 -3.29
C TRP A 92 4.37 -18.03 -2.91
N HIS A 93 3.50 -18.05 -3.91
CA HIS A 93 2.24 -18.79 -3.84
C HIS A 93 2.33 -20.06 -4.69
N PHE A 94 2.79 -21.15 -4.08
CA PHE A 94 2.49 -22.50 -4.57
C PHE A 94 2.06 -23.40 -3.41
N ARG A 95 0.75 -23.64 -3.36
CA ARG A 95 -0.04 -24.86 -3.06
C ARG A 95 0.51 -26.04 -2.24
N HIS A 96 1.60 -25.92 -1.49
CA HIS A 96 2.04 -26.94 -0.53
C HIS A 96 2.24 -26.34 0.85
N LYS A 97 1.32 -26.65 1.77
CA LYS A 97 1.45 -26.38 3.21
C LYS A 97 2.52 -27.30 3.83
N SER A 98 3.78 -27.16 3.41
CA SER A 98 4.91 -27.88 4.00
C SER A 98 5.41 -27.18 5.27
N SER A 99 6.12 -27.88 6.15
CA SER A 99 6.76 -27.26 7.32
C SER A 99 7.72 -26.12 6.94
N HIS A 100 8.35 -26.21 5.75
CA HIS A 100 9.19 -25.15 5.21
C HIS A 100 8.39 -23.88 4.88
N TYR A 101 7.17 -24.03 4.34
CA TYR A 101 6.26 -22.92 4.10
C TYR A 101 5.87 -22.20 5.40
N ILE A 102 5.48 -22.95 6.44
CA ILE A 102 5.09 -22.37 7.74
C ILE A 102 6.26 -21.61 8.37
N TRP A 103 7.45 -22.22 8.39
CA TRP A 103 8.65 -21.57 8.92
C TRP A 103 8.98 -20.29 8.17
N ARG A 104 8.95 -20.32 6.83
CA ARG A 104 9.27 -19.14 6.00
C ARG A 104 8.21 -18.05 6.14
N ARG A 105 6.93 -18.39 6.22
CA ARG A 105 5.85 -17.44 6.54
C ARG A 105 6.11 -16.73 7.87
N ARG A 106 6.47 -17.47 8.93
CA ARG A 106 6.81 -16.89 10.24
C ARG A 106 8.04 -15.97 10.21
N GLN A 107 8.97 -16.16 9.27
CA GLN A 107 10.10 -15.23 9.09
C GLN A 107 9.61 -13.93 8.43
N VAL A 108 8.83 -14.02 7.35
CA VAL A 108 8.30 -12.84 6.65
C VAL A 108 7.44 -11.99 7.58
N LEU A 109 6.56 -12.61 8.36
CA LEU A 109 5.73 -11.90 9.35
C LEU A 109 6.60 -11.18 10.40
N ARG A 110 7.69 -11.81 10.86
CA ARG A 110 8.62 -11.17 11.81
C ARG A 110 9.36 -9.98 11.19
N GLU A 111 9.79 -10.08 9.95
CA GLU A 111 10.44 -8.93 9.28
C GLU A 111 9.44 -7.80 9.00
N ALA A 112 8.18 -8.12 8.70
CA ALA A 112 7.12 -7.12 8.57
C ALA A 112 6.84 -6.40 9.89
N ALA A 113 6.82 -7.12 11.02
CA ALA A 113 6.69 -6.54 12.35
C ALA A 113 7.89 -5.63 12.69
N ARG A 114 9.12 -6.09 12.47
CA ARG A 114 10.34 -5.29 12.68
C ARG A 114 10.37 -4.01 11.85
N LEU A 115 9.91 -4.08 10.60
CA LEU A 115 9.79 -2.89 9.75
C LEU A 115 8.81 -1.89 10.36
N GLN A 116 7.64 -2.35 10.83
CA GLN A 116 6.67 -1.48 11.47
C GLN A 116 7.19 -0.90 12.79
N GLU A 117 7.93 -1.67 13.59
CA GLU A 117 8.60 -1.18 14.81
C GLU A 117 9.61 -0.08 14.49
N GLU A 118 10.46 -0.27 13.47
CA GLU A 118 11.43 0.76 13.08
C GLU A 118 10.75 1.99 12.50
N ILE A 119 9.64 1.81 11.76
CA ILE A 119 8.80 2.92 11.31
C ILE A 119 8.21 3.68 12.51
N MET A 120 7.69 2.97 13.52
CA MET A 120 7.18 3.58 14.76
C MET A 120 8.25 4.34 15.54
N ARG A 121 9.49 3.86 15.50
CA ARG A 121 10.62 4.49 16.18
C ARG A 121 11.09 5.77 15.48
N THR A 122 10.97 5.82 14.15
CA THR A 122 11.51 6.91 13.32
C THR A 122 10.47 7.93 12.90
N HIS A 123 9.20 7.54 12.78
CA HIS A 123 8.09 8.37 12.32
C HIS A 123 6.95 8.33 13.34
N SER A 124 6.32 9.47 13.59
CA SER A 124 5.14 9.61 14.48
C SER A 124 3.82 9.70 13.69
N ASP A 125 3.77 9.07 12.51
CA ASP A 125 2.60 9.12 11.62
C ASP A 125 1.58 8.04 11.99
N GLN A 126 0.50 8.48 12.62
CA GLN A 126 -0.60 7.67 13.16
C GLN A 126 -1.37 6.87 12.09
N THR A 127 -1.20 7.18 10.81
CA THR A 127 -1.84 6.41 9.73
C THR A 127 -1.33 4.96 9.70
N LEU A 128 -0.20 4.66 10.34
CA LEU A 128 0.25 3.28 10.56
C LEU A 128 -0.82 2.40 11.24
N PHE A 129 -1.71 2.98 12.06
CA PHE A 129 -2.79 2.24 12.73
C PHE A 129 -4.13 2.28 11.99
N ALA A 130 -4.20 2.93 10.82
CA ALA A 130 -5.45 3.12 10.08
C ALA A 130 -6.13 1.81 9.67
N TRP A 131 -5.35 0.76 9.42
CA TRP A 131 -5.87 -0.57 9.06
C TRP A 131 -6.77 -1.18 10.15
N LEU A 132 -6.64 -0.77 11.42
CA LEU A 132 -7.52 -1.21 12.50
C LEU A 132 -8.97 -0.78 12.26
N ALA A 133 -9.19 0.38 11.63
CA ALA A 133 -10.53 0.88 11.31
C ALA A 133 -11.21 0.04 10.20
N PHE A 134 -10.42 -0.63 9.36
CA PHE A 134 -10.91 -1.42 8.23
C PHE A 134 -10.84 -2.94 8.47
N ARG A 135 -10.48 -3.38 9.68
CA ARG A 135 -10.62 -4.80 10.03
C ARG A 135 -12.09 -5.17 9.89
N THR A 136 -12.39 -6.08 8.97
CA THR A 136 -13.63 -6.85 9.03
C THR A 136 -13.69 -7.51 10.40
N GLU A 137 -14.75 -7.24 11.17
CA GLU A 137 -15.03 -8.03 12.37
C GLU A 137 -14.99 -9.52 11.99
N PRO A 138 -14.52 -10.41 12.88
CA PRO A 138 -14.53 -11.84 12.63
C PRO A 138 -15.98 -12.36 12.52
N GLY A 139 -16.57 -12.21 11.33
CA GLY A 139 -17.76 -12.93 10.91
C GLY A 139 -17.40 -14.39 10.68
N GLU A 140 -17.88 -15.25 11.58
CA GLU A 140 -18.12 -16.69 11.44
C GLU A 140 -17.01 -17.50 10.72
N TYR A 141 -16.08 -18.04 11.51
CA TYR A 141 -15.24 -19.14 11.06
C TYR A 141 -16.08 -20.41 10.87
N GLU A 142 -15.91 -21.08 9.72
CA GLU A 142 -16.20 -22.50 9.58
C GLU A 142 -15.48 -23.29 10.70
N GLU A 143 -16.24 -24.13 11.40
CA GLU A 143 -15.73 -25.03 12.44
C GLU A 143 -14.64 -25.95 11.87
N GLY A 144 -13.38 -25.72 12.25
CA GLY A 144 -12.30 -26.62 11.86
C GLY A 144 -10.88 -26.09 12.01
N GLY A 145 -10.52 -25.53 13.15
CA GLY A 145 -9.13 -25.16 13.40
C GLY A 145 -8.89 -24.55 14.78
N ASP A 146 -8.35 -25.39 15.68
CA ASP A 146 -7.65 -25.10 16.94
C ASP A 146 -7.86 -23.71 17.59
N THR A 147 -8.72 -23.69 18.60
CA THR A 147 -9.00 -22.55 19.48
C THR A 147 -7.87 -22.32 20.49
N THR A 148 -6.87 -21.50 20.13
CA THR A 148 -6.05 -20.68 21.04
C THR A 148 -5.43 -19.60 20.17
N GLU A 149 -5.94 -18.37 20.06
CA GLU A 149 -5.90 -17.27 21.03
C GLU A 149 -6.95 -16.23 20.58
N LYS A 150 -8.12 -16.18 21.22
CA LYS A 150 -9.07 -15.08 21.08
C LYS A 150 -8.63 -13.96 22.02
N GLY A 151 -8.26 -12.80 21.47
CA GLY A 151 -8.32 -11.53 22.21
C GLY A 151 -7.03 -10.74 22.38
N GLN A 152 -5.96 -11.00 21.64
CA GLN A 152 -4.85 -10.05 21.54
C GLN A 152 -5.03 -9.22 20.27
N LEU A 153 -5.42 -7.95 20.43
CA LEU A 153 -5.34 -6.98 19.34
C LEU A 153 -3.86 -6.81 19.01
N ASP A 154 -3.38 -7.55 18.01
CA ASP A 154 -2.05 -7.31 17.46
C ASP A 154 -2.06 -5.90 16.86
N LEU A 155 -1.35 -5.00 17.52
CA LEU A 155 -1.27 -3.57 17.17
C LEU A 155 -0.67 -3.37 15.76
N LEU A 156 0.19 -4.30 15.33
CA LEU A 156 0.88 -4.28 14.05
C LEU A 156 0.15 -5.14 13.02
N ALA A 157 0.16 -4.70 11.76
CA ALA A 157 -0.46 -5.44 10.68
C ALA A 157 0.37 -6.68 10.34
N ASP A 158 -0.27 -7.83 10.15
CA ASP A 158 0.43 -9.05 9.71
C ASP A 158 0.99 -8.93 8.30
N THR A 159 0.28 -8.22 7.43
CA THR A 159 0.63 -8.07 6.01
C THR A 159 0.21 -6.70 5.48
N PRO A 160 0.87 -6.18 4.42
CA PRO A 160 0.45 -4.96 3.75
C PRO A 160 -0.98 -5.01 3.19
N ASP A 161 -1.54 -6.21 2.97
CA ASP A 161 -2.92 -6.40 2.49
C ASP A 161 -3.95 -5.81 3.46
N ALA A 162 -3.63 -5.71 4.75
CA ALA A 162 -4.48 -5.04 5.73
C ALA A 162 -4.71 -3.54 5.41
N PHE A 163 -3.82 -2.93 4.63
CA PHE A 163 -3.88 -1.53 4.24
C PHE A 163 -4.55 -1.29 2.88
N GLU A 164 -5.12 -2.32 2.23
CA GLU A 164 -5.75 -2.20 0.90
C GLU A 164 -6.72 -1.00 0.81
N LYS A 165 -7.52 -0.79 1.86
CA LYS A 165 -8.51 0.31 1.94
C LYS A 165 -7.95 1.62 2.48
N CYS A 166 -6.70 1.64 2.93
CA CYS A 166 -6.08 2.81 3.56
C CYS A 166 -5.41 3.77 2.56
N GLY A 167 -5.61 3.57 1.25
CA GLY A 167 -4.95 4.34 0.20
C GLY A 167 -5.29 5.82 0.16
N GLN A 168 -6.36 6.26 0.82
CA GLN A 168 -6.76 7.67 0.91
C GLN A 168 -6.57 8.26 2.32
N VAL A 169 -5.91 7.53 3.22
CA VAL A 169 -5.73 7.96 4.61
C VAL A 169 -4.48 8.83 4.72
N VAL A 170 -4.67 10.07 5.18
CA VAL A 170 -3.61 11.06 5.37
C VAL A 170 -3.38 11.34 6.86
N PRO A 171 -2.17 11.76 7.28
CA PRO A 171 -1.92 12.10 8.67
C PRO A 171 -2.70 13.36 9.01
N LEU A 172 -3.30 13.40 10.19
CA LEU A 172 -3.76 14.67 10.76
C LEU A 172 -2.56 15.58 10.97
N VAL A 173 -2.66 16.78 10.39
CA VAL A 173 -1.79 17.90 10.70
C VAL A 173 -2.55 18.75 11.72
N PRO A 174 -2.11 18.83 12.99
CA PRO A 174 -2.79 19.67 13.96
C PRO A 174 -2.74 21.14 13.50
N GLU A 175 -3.88 21.82 13.52
CA GLU A 175 -3.98 23.23 13.11
C GLU A 175 -3.12 24.17 13.97
N ASP A 176 -2.70 23.73 15.16
CA ASP A 176 -1.93 24.53 16.10
C ASP A 176 -0.45 24.12 16.15
N HIS A 177 0.42 25.13 16.09
CA HIS A 177 1.89 25.07 16.14
C HIS A 177 2.50 24.56 17.47
N LYS A 178 1.80 23.68 18.19
CA LYS A 178 2.27 22.96 19.39
C LYS A 178 2.05 21.45 19.25
N SER A 179 2.24 20.90 18.05
CA SER A 179 1.98 19.49 17.77
C SER A 179 2.98 18.59 18.50
N SER A 180 2.54 18.02 19.62
CA SER A 180 3.11 16.79 20.17
C SER A 180 3.01 15.67 19.13
N PRO A 181 3.94 14.70 19.12
CA PRO A 181 3.87 13.58 18.18
C PRO A 181 2.55 12.81 18.37
N ALA A 182 1.87 12.46 17.27
CA ALA A 182 0.56 11.79 17.32
C ALA A 182 0.60 10.46 18.09
N TYR A 183 1.75 9.79 18.09
CA TYR A 183 2.10 8.79 19.08
C TYR A 183 3.60 8.83 19.37
N GLN A 184 4.00 8.30 20.53
CA GLN A 184 5.39 8.15 20.93
C GLN A 184 5.62 6.77 21.54
N VAL A 185 6.65 6.08 21.04
CA VAL A 185 7.15 4.85 21.64
C VAL A 185 8.16 5.23 22.73
N THR A 186 7.89 4.80 23.96
CA THR A 186 8.81 4.93 25.10
C THR A 186 9.33 3.56 25.50
N ASP A 187 10.35 3.54 26.37
CA ASP A 187 10.87 2.33 27.02
C ASP A 187 9.84 1.61 27.92
N THR A 188 8.70 2.25 28.14
CA THR A 188 7.60 1.80 29.01
C THR A 188 6.32 1.46 28.25
N GLY A 189 6.23 1.76 26.95
CA GLY A 189 5.06 1.41 26.14
C GLY A 189 4.82 2.36 24.96
N LEU A 190 3.62 2.28 24.40
CA LEU A 190 3.15 3.18 23.34
C LEU A 190 2.13 4.16 23.92
N PHE A 191 2.37 5.45 23.73
CA PHE A 191 1.38 6.50 23.97
C PHE A 191 0.85 7.01 22.62
N ALA A 192 -0.45 7.01 22.39
CA ALA A 192 -1.05 7.48 21.13
C ALA A 192 -2.33 8.29 21.38
N GLU A 193 -2.44 9.46 20.73
CA GLU A 193 -3.71 10.18 20.58
C GLU A 193 -4.32 9.79 19.23
N GLN A 194 -5.34 8.94 19.25
CA GLN A 194 -5.92 8.42 18.02
C GLN A 194 -6.86 9.44 17.39
N SER A 195 -6.42 10.07 16.31
CA SER A 195 -7.30 10.79 15.37
C SER A 195 -6.67 10.70 13.97
N ALA A 196 -7.43 10.23 12.98
CA ALA A 196 -7.04 10.21 11.56
C ALA A 196 -8.28 10.59 10.73
N VAL A 197 -8.08 11.28 9.60
CA VAL A 197 -9.17 11.75 8.73
C VAL A 197 -9.05 11.06 7.37
N GLU A 198 -10.17 10.52 6.89
CA GLU A 198 -10.27 10.06 5.51
C GLU A 198 -10.29 11.27 4.57
N TYR A 199 -9.46 11.25 3.53
CA TYR A 199 -9.46 12.32 2.54
C TYR A 199 -10.73 12.20 1.66
N GLY A 200 -11.78 12.92 2.05
CA GLY A 200 -13.01 13.08 1.28
C GLY A 200 -12.91 14.28 0.33
N ASP A 201 -13.35 14.07 -0.91
CA ASP A 201 -13.45 15.04 -2.00
C ASP A 201 -13.86 16.45 -1.48
N PHE A 202 -12.98 17.44 -1.64
CA PHE A 202 -13.28 18.84 -1.31
C PHE A 202 -14.28 19.38 -2.33
N GLY A 203 -15.55 19.03 -2.13
CA GLY A 203 -16.62 19.26 -3.10
C GLY A 203 -18.00 19.39 -2.49
N ALA A 204 -18.15 20.04 -1.33
CA ALA A 204 -19.34 20.84 -1.00
C ALA A 204 -19.19 21.49 0.39
N THR A 205 -18.81 22.76 0.39
CA THR A 205 -19.19 23.65 1.49
C THR A 205 -20.71 23.74 1.51
N ILE A 206 -21.36 23.24 2.56
CA ILE A 206 -22.65 23.80 2.98
C ILE A 206 -22.50 24.24 4.43
N LYS A 207 -22.18 25.53 4.57
CA LYS A 207 -22.56 26.31 5.74
C LYS A 207 -24.10 26.36 5.77
N LYS A 208 -24.70 25.83 6.82
CA LYS A 208 -25.63 26.56 7.70
C LYS A 208 -26.07 25.68 8.86
#